data_AF-A0A8T6WNX5-F1
#
_entry.id   AF-A0A8T6WNX5-F1
#
_cell.length_a   1.000
_cell.length_b   1.000
_cell.length_c   1.000
_cell.angle_alpha   90.00
_cell.angle_beta   90.00
_cell.angle_gamma   90.00
#
_symmetry.space_group_name_H-M   'P 1'
#
loop_
_entity.id
_entity.type
_entity.pdbx_description
1 polymer ?
#
loop_
_entity_poly.entity_id
_entity_poly.type
_entity_poly.pdbx_seq_one_letter_code
_entity_poly.pdbx_strand_id
1 'polypeptide(L)' 'FQHRSTLDLYVSAGHHVFKKAIVEKYFPDQGDFEFTTMQRLADKRILNGYIYHGMWFTINTMKDLIQVRTYFK' A
#
# COMPACT_ATOMS: atom_id res chain seq x y z
N PHE A 1 -13.76 6.12 24.76
CA PHE A 1 -13.16 5.29 23.70
C PHE A 1 -13.63 5.80 22.35
N GLN A 2 -12.76 6.44 21.57
CA GLN A 2 -13.06 6.80 20.19
C GLN A 2 -12.79 5.57 19.31
N HIS A 3 -13.81 5.07 18.63
CA HIS A 3 -13.65 3.99 17.67
C HIS A 3 -13.04 4.58 16.39
N ARG A 4 -11.78 4.23 16.08
CA ARG A 4 -11.01 4.62 14.88
C ARG A 4 -10.59 6.10 14.79
N SER A 5 -9.75 6.55 15.72
CA SER A 5 -8.96 7.77 15.51
C SER A 5 -7.99 7.59 14.34
N THR A 6 -7.88 8.57 13.45
CA THR A 6 -6.79 8.64 12.46
C THR A 6 -5.45 8.77 13.19
N LEU A 7 -4.52 7.86 12.93
CA LEU A 7 -3.15 7.96 13.42
C LEU A 7 -2.38 8.93 12.50
N ASP A 8 -1.40 9.65 13.05
CA ASP A 8 -0.46 10.45 12.25
C ASP A 8 0.63 9.56 11.62
N LEU A 9 0.16 8.50 10.95
CA LEU A 9 0.98 7.48 10.30
C LEU A 9 0.36 7.13 8.95
N TYR A 10 1.20 7.06 7.93
CA TYR A 10 0.81 6.61 6.60
C TYR A 10 1.27 5.17 6.37
N VAL A 11 0.44 4.40 5.66
CA VAL A 11 0.74 3.03 5.27
C VAL A 11 0.68 2.89 3.75
N SER A 12 1.36 1.88 3.21
CA SER A 12 1.21 1.53 1.79
C SER A 12 -0.21 1.03 1.52
N ALA A 13 -0.88 1.64 0.54
CA ALA A 13 -2.20 1.20 0.09
C ALA A 13 -2.13 0.03 -0.92
N GLY A 14 -0.93 -0.49 -1.23
CA GLY A 14 -0.68 -1.53 -2.24
C GLY A 14 -0.82 -1.06 -3.69
N HIS A 15 -1.09 0.23 -3.91
CA HIS A 15 -1.21 0.81 -5.24
C HIS A 15 0.12 1.46 -5.63
N HIS A 16 0.73 0.96 -6.70
CA HIS A 16 2.03 1.42 -7.13
C HIS A 16 2.06 1.69 -8.63
N VAL A 17 2.80 2.74 -9.01
CA VAL A 17 3.06 3.09 -10.40
C VAL A 17 4.57 3.17 -10.57
N PHE A 18 5.12 2.29 -11.40
CA PHE A 18 6.55 2.22 -11.67
C PHE A 18 6.83 2.52 -13.15
N LYS A 19 7.95 3.21 -13.39
CA LYS A 19 8.52 3.26 -14.75
C LYS A 19 9.05 1.87 -15.10
N LYS A 20 8.86 1.44 -16.35
CA LYS A 20 9.35 0.15 -16.85
C LYS A 20 10.82 -0.12 -16.51
N ALA A 21 11.69 0.88 -16.71
CA ALA A 21 13.12 0.77 -16.40
C ALA A 21 13.44 0.51 -14.91
N ILE A 22 12.55 0.91 -13.98
CA ILE A 22 12.69 0.59 -12.55
C ILE A 22 12.36 -0.88 -12.32
N VAL A 23 11.32 -1.39 -12.97
CA VAL A 23 10.92 -2.80 -12.88
C VAL A 23 12.05 -3.69 -13.39
N GLU A 24 12.51 -3.46 -14.61
CA GLU A 24 13.56 -4.28 -15.24
C GLU A 24 14.89 -4.28 -14.47
N LYS A 25 15.21 -3.19 -13.77
CA LYS A 25 16.49 -3.05 -13.06
C LYS A 25 16.46 -3.58 -11.63
N TYR A 26 15.32 -3.47 -10.94
CA TYR A 26 15.27 -3.68 -9.49
C TYR A 26 14.35 -4.80 -9.06
N PHE A 27 13.31 -5.14 -9.85
CA PHE A 27 12.37 -6.17 -9.46
C PHE A 27 12.99 -7.56 -9.63
N PRO A 28 12.73 -8.49 -8.70
CA PRO A 28 13.12 -9.87 -8.88
C PRO A 28 12.24 -10.50 -9.97
N ASP A 29 12.78 -11.46 -10.71
CA ASP A 29 12.00 -12.26 -11.67
C ASP A 29 10.87 -13.03 -10.96
N GLN A 30 11.11 -13.46 -9.73
CA GLN A 30 10.14 -14.14 -8.87
C GLN A 30 10.38 -13.79 -7.39
N GLY A 31 9.30 -13.69 -6.62
CA GLY A 31 9.35 -13.52 -5.17
C GLY A 31 8.83 -12.16 -4.70
N ASP A 32 9.33 -11.74 -3.53
CA ASP A 32 8.79 -10.62 -2.76
C ASP A 32 9.50 -9.31 -3.10
N PHE A 33 8.79 -8.41 -3.77
CA PHE A 33 9.29 -7.08 -4.09
C PHE A 33 9.05 -6.08 -2.94
N GLU A 34 8.12 -6.32 -2.02
CA GLU A 34 7.79 -5.40 -0.92
C GLU A 34 8.92 -5.35 0.11
N PHE A 35 9.43 -6.52 0.51
CA PHE A 35 10.48 -6.59 1.53
C PHE A 35 11.89 -6.40 0.96
N THR A 36 12.09 -6.60 -0.34
CA THR A 36 13.43 -6.48 -0.96
C THR A 36 13.56 -5.23 -1.82
N THR A 37 12.67 -5.06 -2.79
CA THR A 37 12.81 -4.05 -3.82
C THR A 37 12.38 -2.68 -3.30
N MET A 38 11.23 -2.60 -2.62
CA MET A 38 10.75 -1.32 -2.10
C MET A 38 11.70 -0.72 -1.06
N GLN A 39 12.29 -1.54 -0.19
CA GLN A 39 13.33 -1.09 0.75
C GLN A 39 14.54 -0.50 0.00
N ARG A 40 15.05 -1.20 -1.02
CA ARG A 40 16.17 -0.70 -1.84
C ARG A 40 15.84 0.59 -2.59
N LEU A 41 14.62 0.74 -3.10
CA LEU A 41 14.17 1.97 -3.77
C LEU A 41 14.05 3.13 -2.77
N ALA A 42 13.59 2.86 -1.54
CA ALA A 42 13.52 3.84 -0.46
C ALA A 42 14.92 4.30 -0.02
N ASP A 43 15.86 3.36 0.20
CA ASP A 43 17.25 3.67 0.55
C ASP A 43 17.93 4.55 -0.51
N LYS A 44 17.60 4.31 -1.78
CA LYS A 44 18.07 5.10 -2.93
C LYS A 44 17.32 6.42 -3.12
N ARG A 45 16.32 6.73 -2.29
CA ARG A 45 15.47 7.93 -2.36
C ARG A 45 14.76 8.10 -3.72
N ILE A 46 14.42 6.99 -4.35
CA ILE A 46 13.69 6.95 -5.64
C ILE A 46 12.28 6.37 -5.50
N LEU A 47 11.85 6.06 -4.27
CA LEU A 47 10.48 5.71 -3.92
C LEU A 47 9.77 6.93 -3.33
N ASN A 48 8.70 7.37 -3.98
CA ASN A 48 7.89 8.50 -3.52
C ASN A 48 6.52 8.00 -3.03
N GLY A 49 6.07 8.53 -1.90
CA GLY A 49 4.70 8.33 -1.41
C GLY A 49 3.75 9.35 -2.03
N TYR A 50 2.56 8.88 -2.43
CA TYR A 50 1.43 9.75 -2.76
C TYR A 50 0.39 9.63 -1.65
N ILE A 51 0.10 10.74 -0.97
CA ILE A 51 -0.87 10.74 0.13
C ILE A 51 -2.27 10.75 -0.46
N TYR A 52 -3.04 9.72 -0.12
CA TYR A 52 -4.45 9.62 -0.49
C TYR A 52 -5.31 9.97 0.73
N HIS A 53 -6.21 10.95 0.55
CA HIS A 53 -7.10 11.44 1.61
C HIS A 53 -8.52 10.86 1.53
N GLY A 54 -8.79 9.98 0.56
CA GLY A 54 -10.09 9.33 0.44
C GLY A 54 -10.20 8.06 1.27
N MET A 55 -11.32 7.36 1.09
CA MET A 55 -11.53 6.10 1.80
C MET A 55 -10.79 4.96 1.13
N TRP A 56 -10.09 4.17 1.94
CA TRP A 56 -9.36 2.98 1.52
C TRP A 56 -9.76 1.82 2.43
N PHE A 57 -10.02 0.67 1.81
CA PHE A 57 -10.42 -0.54 2.51
C PHE A 57 -9.51 -1.69 2.09
N THR A 58 -9.12 -2.51 3.06
CA THR A 58 -8.53 -3.83 2.82
C THR A 58 -9.53 -4.90 3.19
N ILE A 59 -9.65 -5.95 2.38
CA ILE A 59 -10.50 -7.11 2.69
C ILE A 59 -9.58 -8.30 2.96
N ASN A 60 -9.18 -8.45 4.23
CA ASN A 60 -8.31 -9.56 4.65
C ASN A 60 -9.09 -10.59 5.47
N THR A 61 -10.23 -10.18 6.04
CA THR A 61 -11.08 -11.00 6.90
C THR A 61 -12.56 -10.88 6.53
N MET A 62 -13.36 -11.84 6.99
CA MET A 62 -14.83 -11.79 6.82
C MET A 62 -15.46 -10.55 7.47
N LYS A 63 -14.87 -10.03 8.56
CA LYS A 63 -15.35 -8.80 9.22
C LYS A 63 -15.16 -7.59 8.30
N ASP A 64 -14.04 -7.53 7.59
CA ASP A 64 -13.76 -6.45 6.64
C ASP A 64 -14.78 -6.47 5.50
N LEU A 65 -15.07 -7.66 4.95
CA LEU A 65 -16.06 -7.82 3.90
C LEU A 65 -17.46 -7.35 4.32
N ILE A 66 -17.90 -7.71 5.53
CA ILE A 66 -19.19 -7.27 6.07
C ILE A 66 -19.23 -5.74 6.19
N GLN A 67 -18.15 -5.13 6.69
CA GLN A 67 -18.07 -3.67 6.83
C GLN A 67 -18.12 -2.95 5.49
N VAL A 68 -17.33 -3.40 4.52
CA VAL A 68 -17.31 -2.83 3.16
C VAL A 68 -18.69 -2.91 2.52
N ARG A 69 -19.38 -4.05 2.64
CA ARG A 69 -20.75 -4.21 2.13
C ARG A 69 -21.76 -3.27 2.78
N THR A 70 -21.63 -2.99 4.08
CA THR A 70 -22.49 -2.03 4.77
C THR A 70 -22.20 -0.60 4.31
N TYR A 71 -20.94 -0.27 4.04
CA TYR A 71 -20.55 1.07 3.61
C TYR A 71 -21.08 1.44 2.20
N PHE A 72 -21.13 0.48 1.28
CA PHE A 72 -21.57 0.69 -0.10
C PHE A 72 -23.07 0.47 -0.34
N LYS A 73 -23.86 0.20 0.71
CA LYS A 73 -25.32 0.12 0.64
C LYS A 73 -25.93 1.48 0.95
#